data_AF-A0A353B1T1-F1
#
_entry.id   AF-A0A353B1T1-F1
#
_cell.length_a   1.000
_cell.length_b   1.000
_cell.length_c   1.000
_cell.angle_alpha   90.00
_cell.angle_beta   90.00
_cell.angle_gamma   90.00
#
_symmetry.space_group_name_H-M   'P 1'
#
loop_
_entity.id
_entity.type
_entity.pdbx_description
1 polymer ?
#
loop_
_entity_poly.entity_id
_entity_poly.type
_entity_poly.pdbx_seq_one_letter_code
_entity_poly.pdbx_strand_id
1 'polypeptide(L)'
;MARFEFALERELWALREQLVTKAYQPGEYRSIYIYEPKKRLISAAPYRDRIVHHALTGVLEPIFEPTFIFDSYACRAGKDTHAAVSRCQQFTRRFRSVLKADIRKFFPSMDHEILKSRLARKIKDPDVLWLAGLIIDNSNPQEDVTHYFPGDDLLTPLERACGIPIGNQTSQFFGIAG
;
A
#
# COMPACT_ATOMS: atom_id res chain seq x y z
N MET A 1 8.68 16.37 12.25
CA MET A 1 7.43 17.15 12.16
C MET A 1 7.72 18.62 12.40
N ALA A 2 8.05 19.04 13.62
CA ALA A 2 8.34 20.45 13.96
C ALA A 2 9.36 21.17 13.04
N ARG A 3 10.46 20.50 12.65
CA ARG A 3 11.46 21.09 11.73
C ARG A 3 10.95 21.30 10.31
N PHE A 4 10.04 20.45 9.83
CA PHE A 4 9.46 20.56 8.49
C PHE A 4 8.39 21.66 8.45
N GLU A 5 7.57 21.74 9.49
CA GLU A 5 6.53 22.79 9.62
C GLU A 5 7.13 24.19 9.70
N PHE A 6 8.28 24.35 10.37
CA PHE A 6 8.98 25.63 10.48
C PHE A 6 9.50 26.18 9.13
N ALA A 7 9.66 25.32 8.12
CA ALA A 7 10.13 25.70 6.78
C ALA A 7 9.27 25.09 5.66
N LEU A 8 7.96 24.96 5.90
CA LEU A 8 7.03 24.19 5.08
C LEU A 8 7.13 24.52 3.58
N GLU A 9 7.07 25.79 3.22
CA GLU A 9 7.10 26.23 1.81
C GLU A 9 8.40 25.84 1.10
N ARG A 10 9.55 26.06 1.76
CA ARG A 10 10.86 25.71 1.21
C ARG A 10 11.02 24.21 1.03
N GLU A 11 10.61 23.43 2.02
CA GLU A 11 10.70 21.96 1.96
C GLU A 11 9.77 21.38 0.89
N LEU A 12 8.56 21.94 0.72
CA LEU A 12 7.65 21.56 -0.36
C LEU A 12 8.21 21.91 -1.74
N TRP A 13 8.84 23.08 -1.90
CA TRP A 13 9.49 23.43 -3.15
C TRP A 13 10.67 22.54 -3.50
N ALA A 14 11.53 22.26 -2.53
CA ALA A 14 12.63 21.32 -2.73
C ALA A 14 12.10 19.92 -3.10
N LEU A 15 11.04 19.45 -2.43
CA LEU A 15 10.43 18.16 -2.71
C LEU A 15 9.84 18.10 -4.13
N ARG A 16 9.14 19.16 -4.55
CA ARG A 16 8.64 19.26 -5.93
C ARG A 16 9.78 19.20 -6.93
N GLU A 17 10.83 19.99 -6.73
CA GLU A 17 11.98 20.04 -7.64
C GLU A 17 12.63 18.65 -7.77
N GLN A 18 12.80 17.95 -6.65
CA GLN A 18 13.33 16.58 -6.64
C GLN A 18 12.44 15.57 -7.34
N LEU A 19 11.12 15.70 -7.24
CA LEU A 19 10.18 14.84 -7.97
C LEU A 19 10.24 15.10 -9.47
N VAL A 20 10.29 16.37 -9.89
CA VAL A 20 10.40 16.77 -11.31
C VAL A 20 11.73 16.33 -11.91
N THR A 21 12.82 16.47 -11.17
CA THR A 21 14.18 16.09 -11.61
C THR A 21 14.52 14.61 -11.38
N LYS A 22 13.58 13.82 -10.83
CA LYS A 22 13.79 12.41 -10.43
C LYS A 22 14.95 12.19 -9.45
N ALA A 23 15.31 13.22 -8.68
CA ALA A 23 16.33 13.17 -7.65
C ALA A 23 15.76 12.80 -6.26
N TYR A 24 14.45 12.60 -6.14
CA TYR A 24 13.82 12.17 -4.90
C TYR A 24 14.29 10.77 -4.49
N GLN A 25 14.60 10.60 -3.21
CA GLN A 25 14.93 9.33 -2.59
C GLN A 25 14.11 9.20 -1.29
N PRO A 26 13.38 8.08 -1.09
CA PRO A 26 12.70 7.79 0.16
C PRO A 26 13.71 7.72 1.32
N GLY A 27 13.34 8.24 2.48
CA GLY A 27 14.12 8.09 3.69
C GLY A 27 13.83 6.77 4.40
N GLU A 28 14.65 6.46 5.41
CA GLU A 28 14.53 5.22 6.16
C GLU A 28 13.25 5.15 7.01
N TYR A 29 12.60 3.99 6.98
CA TYR A 29 11.41 3.73 7.78
C TYR A 29 11.76 3.52 9.25
N ARG A 30 10.93 4.09 10.13
CA ARG A 30 10.99 3.78 11.56
C ARG A 30 10.04 2.62 11.87
N SER A 31 10.60 1.49 12.26
CA SER A 31 9.85 0.26 12.49
C SER A 31 9.62 -0.04 13.99
N ILE A 32 8.41 -0.46 14.33
CA ILE A 32 8.02 -0.89 15.69
C ILE A 32 7.16 -2.15 15.61
N TYR A 33 7.34 -3.06 16.57
CA TYR A 33 6.43 -4.20 16.73
C TYR A 33 5.25 -3.83 17.63
N ILE A 34 4.04 -4.07 17.14
CA ILE A 34 2.83 -4.09 17.97
C ILE A 34 2.45 -5.54 18.22
N TYR A 35 2.12 -5.89 19.47
CA TYR A 35 1.84 -7.27 19.87
C TYR A 35 0.34 -7.58 19.98
N GLU A 36 -0.50 -6.56 20.18
CA GLU A 36 -1.95 -6.72 20.35
C GLU A 36 -2.74 -6.10 19.20
N PRO A 37 -3.82 -6.75 18.72
CA PRO A 37 -4.32 -8.08 19.08
C PRO A 37 -3.49 -9.24 18.46
N LYS A 38 -2.55 -8.94 17.56
CA LYS A 38 -1.61 -9.89 16.95
C LYS A 38 -0.27 -9.18 16.71
N LYS A 39 0.84 -9.92 16.76
CA LYS A 39 2.17 -9.41 16.40
C LYS A 39 2.18 -8.91 14.95
N ARG A 40 2.58 -7.65 14.76
CA ARG A 40 2.78 -7.03 13.44
C ARG A 40 3.91 -6.01 13.48
N LEU A 41 4.71 -5.98 12.42
CA LEU A 41 5.69 -4.93 12.18
C LEU A 41 4.96 -3.71 11.56
N ILE A 42 5.03 -2.57 12.22
CA ILE A 42 4.54 -1.29 11.70
C ILE A 42 5.74 -0.43 11.36
N SER A 43 5.78 0.08 10.14
CA SER A 43 6.91 0.84 9.61
C SER A 43 6.40 2.20 9.13
N ALA A 44 6.72 3.24 9.90
CA ALA A 44 6.29 4.60 9.61
C ALA A 44 7.33 5.31 8.75
N ALA A 45 6.92 5.82 7.59
CA ALA A 45 7.78 6.63 6.75
C ALA A 45 8.09 8.00 7.43
N PRO A 46 9.23 8.61 7.11
CA PRO A 46 9.49 10.01 7.43
C PRO A 46 8.35 10.94 6.99
N TYR A 47 8.19 12.06 7.69
CA TYR A 47 7.09 12.99 7.41
C TYR A 47 7.10 13.52 5.97
N ARG A 48 8.29 13.81 5.43
CA ARG A 48 8.50 14.24 4.04
C ARG A 48 7.97 13.20 3.05
N ASP A 49 8.25 11.94 3.29
CA ASP A 49 7.83 10.85 2.40
C ASP A 49 6.34 10.57 2.52
N ARG A 50 5.76 10.75 3.72
CA ARG A 50 4.30 10.70 3.88
C ARG A 50 3.60 11.72 2.99
N ILE A 51 4.14 12.94 2.84
CA ILE A 51 3.57 13.94 1.91
C ILE A 51 3.59 13.42 0.47
N VAL A 52 4.70 12.82 0.03
CA VAL A 52 4.79 12.20 -1.29
C VAL A 52 3.80 11.05 -1.44
N HIS A 53 3.68 10.19 -0.42
CA HIS A 53 2.72 9.09 -0.39
C HIS A 53 1.27 9.59 -0.52
N HIS A 54 0.92 10.64 0.21
CA HIS A 54 -0.40 11.28 0.14
C HIS A 54 -0.65 11.87 -1.26
N ALA A 55 0.33 12.58 -1.83
CA ALA A 55 0.22 13.15 -3.16
C ALA A 55 0.05 12.08 -4.25
N LEU A 56 0.86 11.02 -4.20
CA LEU A 56 0.74 9.88 -5.11
C LEU A 56 -0.62 9.21 -4.97
N THR A 57 -1.06 8.93 -3.74
CA THR A 57 -2.36 8.29 -3.50
C THR A 57 -3.52 9.14 -4.05
N GLY A 58 -3.47 10.45 -3.90
CA GLY A 58 -4.48 11.36 -4.48
C GLY A 58 -4.56 11.32 -6.01
N VAL A 59 -3.47 10.98 -6.70
CA VAL A 59 -3.47 10.74 -8.16
C VAL A 59 -4.02 9.36 -8.50
N LEU A 60 -3.70 8.34 -7.69
CA LEU A 60 -4.08 6.96 -7.96
C LEU A 60 -5.54 6.66 -7.62
N GLU A 61 -6.05 7.18 -6.50
CA GLU A 61 -7.43 6.97 -6.04
C GLU A 61 -8.50 7.14 -7.14
N PRO A 62 -8.58 8.27 -7.87
CA PRO A 62 -9.62 8.46 -8.88
C PRO A 62 -9.51 7.49 -10.07
N ILE A 63 -8.34 6.92 -10.32
CA ILE A 63 -8.11 5.95 -11.42
C ILE A 63 -8.65 4.57 -11.03
N PHE A 64 -8.46 4.16 -9.78
CA PHE A 64 -8.82 2.82 -9.30
C PHE A 64 -10.22 2.74 -8.70
N GLU A 65 -10.74 3.83 -8.13
CA GLU A 65 -12.06 3.85 -7.48
C GLU A 65 -13.20 3.29 -8.37
N PRO A 66 -13.28 3.59 -9.69
CA PRO A 66 -14.31 3.03 -10.58
C PRO A 66 -14.17 1.52 -10.83
N THR A 67 -13.00 0.94 -10.54
CA THR A 67 -12.72 -0.48 -10.78
C THR A 67 -13.09 -1.37 -9.60
N PHE A 68 -13.29 -0.78 -8.42
CA PHE A 68 -13.63 -1.53 -7.22
C PHE A 68 -15.07 -2.01 -7.25
N ILE A 69 -15.28 -3.25 -6.79
CA ILE A 69 -16.62 -3.78 -6.57
C ILE A 69 -17.36 -2.93 -5.52
N PHE A 70 -18.69 -2.88 -5.66
CA PHE A 70 -19.53 -2.08 -4.77
C PHE A 70 -19.38 -2.48 -3.29
N ASP A 71 -19.24 -3.79 -3.04
CA ASP A 71 -19.13 -4.37 -1.70
C ASP A 71 -17.69 -4.36 -1.12
N SER A 72 -16.78 -3.58 -1.71
CA SER A 72 -15.47 -3.27 -1.12
C SER A 72 -15.59 -2.02 -0.24
N TYR A 73 -15.28 -2.16 1.06
CA TYR A 73 -15.47 -1.09 2.04
C TYR A 73 -14.18 -0.58 2.72
N ALA A 74 -13.07 -1.32 2.60
CA ALA A 74 -11.84 -0.94 3.28
C ALA A 74 -11.13 0.24 2.60
N CYS A 75 -10.66 1.20 3.40
CA CYS A 75 -9.82 2.33 2.96
C CYS A 75 -10.40 3.16 1.80
N ARG A 76 -11.74 3.32 1.75
CA ARG A 76 -12.44 4.08 0.71
C ARG A 76 -13.22 5.24 1.30
N ALA A 77 -13.20 6.38 0.61
CA ALA A 77 -13.99 7.55 1.00
C ALA A 77 -15.50 7.22 0.94
N GLY A 78 -16.24 7.57 2.00
CA GLY A 78 -17.69 7.33 2.07
C GLY A 78 -18.13 5.87 2.24
N LYS A 79 -17.21 4.94 2.46
CA LYS A 79 -17.49 3.53 2.76
C LYS A 79 -17.02 3.23 4.18
N ASP A 80 -17.92 3.39 5.15
CA ASP A 80 -17.61 3.16 6.55
C ASP A 80 -17.93 1.72 7.00
N THR A 81 -17.47 1.38 8.20
CA THR A 81 -17.71 0.07 8.81
C THR A 81 -19.20 -0.20 9.00
N HIS A 82 -19.99 0.84 9.28
CA HIS A 82 -21.44 0.69 9.45
C HIS A 82 -22.12 0.28 8.15
N ALA A 83 -21.78 0.90 7.02
CA ALA A 83 -22.30 0.52 5.72
C ALA A 83 -21.94 -0.93 5.36
N ALA A 84 -20.72 -1.39 5.69
CA ALA A 84 -20.30 -2.78 5.50
C ALA A 84 -21.13 -3.76 6.34
N VAL A 85 -21.37 -3.44 7.62
CA VAL A 85 -22.19 -4.25 8.53
C VAL A 85 -23.65 -4.30 8.07
N SER A 86 -24.23 -3.16 7.70
CA SER A 86 -25.60 -3.11 7.19
C SER A 86 -25.76 -3.93 5.91
N ARG A 87 -24.78 -3.89 5.01
CA ARG A 87 -24.78 -4.71 3.80
C ARG A 87 -24.66 -6.19 4.11
N CYS A 88 -23.78 -6.55 5.04
CA CYS A 88 -23.64 -7.93 5.52
C CYS A 88 -24.96 -8.46 6.11
N GLN A 89 -25.66 -7.66 6.93
CA GLN A 89 -26.96 -8.03 7.49
C GLN A 89 -28.04 -8.26 6.42
N GLN A 90 -28.01 -7.52 5.31
CA GLN A 90 -28.91 -7.78 4.18
C GLN A 90 -28.63 -9.15 3.54
N PHE A 91 -27.35 -9.51 3.38
CA PHE A 91 -26.97 -10.81 2.82
C PHE A 91 -27.28 -11.98 3.75
N THR A 92 -27.06 -11.84 5.06
CA THR A 92 -27.37 -12.92 6.02
C THR A 92 -28.86 -13.22 6.14
N ARG A 93 -29.73 -12.24 5.83
CA ARG A 93 -31.18 -12.47 5.72
C ARG A 93 -31.58 -13.25 4.47
N ARG A 94 -30.77 -13.20 3.40
CA ARG A 94 -31.05 -13.84 2.11
C ARG A 94 -30.35 -15.19 1.94
N PHE A 95 -29.17 -15.35 2.53
CA PHE A 95 -28.33 -16.53 2.40
C PHE A 95 -28.08 -17.16 3.76
N ARG A 96 -28.19 -18.49 3.84
CA ARG A 96 -28.07 -19.24 5.10
C ARG A 96 -26.63 -19.51 5.55
N SER A 97 -25.66 -19.34 4.67
CA SER A 97 -24.27 -19.73 4.90
C SER A 97 -23.33 -18.62 4.45
N VAL A 98 -22.23 -18.46 5.19
CA VAL A 98 -21.20 -17.45 4.94
C VAL A 98 -19.85 -18.16 4.88
N LEU A 99 -19.07 -17.88 3.84
CA LEU A 99 -17.68 -18.28 3.77
C LEU A 99 -16.82 -17.18 4.41
N LYS A 100 -16.16 -17.51 5.52
CA LYS A 100 -15.15 -16.64 6.12
C LYS A 100 -13.79 -16.98 5.53
N ALA A 101 -13.20 -16.06 4.78
CA ALA A 101 -11.85 -16.16 4.25
C ALA A 101 -11.00 -14.99 4.76
N ASP A 102 -9.73 -15.24 5.06
CA ASP A 102 -8.76 -14.24 5.52
C ASP A 102 -7.41 -14.53 4.87
N ILE A 103 -6.72 -13.50 4.38
CA ILE A 103 -5.41 -13.65 3.75
C ILE A 103 -4.33 -13.51 4.83
N ARG A 104 -3.59 -14.59 5.06
CA ARG A 104 -2.48 -14.60 6.01
C ARG A 104 -1.37 -13.68 5.51
N LYS A 105 -0.85 -12.81 6.38
CA LYS A 105 0.31 -11.94 6.11
C LYS A 105 0.19 -11.17 4.79
N PHE A 106 -0.99 -10.62 4.51
CA PHE A 106 -1.30 -9.93 3.26
C PHE A 106 -0.21 -8.94 2.78
N PHE A 107 0.19 -7.97 3.62
CA PHE A 107 1.20 -6.98 3.21
C PHE A 107 2.60 -7.57 3.04
N PRO A 108 3.13 -8.40 3.97
CA PRO A 108 4.40 -9.11 3.75
C PRO A 108 4.43 -10.02 2.51
N SER A 109 3.30 -10.59 2.10
CA SER A 109 3.24 -11.51 0.95
C SER A 109 2.99 -10.82 -0.39
N MET A 110 2.95 -9.49 -0.45
CA MET A 110 2.78 -8.76 -1.70
C MET A 110 4.07 -8.77 -2.53
N ASP A 111 4.04 -9.45 -3.67
CA ASP A 111 5.13 -9.47 -4.65
C ASP A 111 5.23 -8.13 -5.39
N HIS A 112 6.44 -7.57 -5.42
CA HIS A 112 6.70 -6.25 -6.00
C HIS A 112 6.48 -6.22 -7.51
N GLU A 113 6.88 -7.26 -8.24
CA GLU A 113 6.75 -7.30 -9.70
C GLU A 113 5.29 -7.50 -10.12
N ILE A 114 4.54 -8.34 -9.40
CA ILE A 114 3.11 -8.47 -9.60
C ILE A 114 2.42 -7.13 -9.33
N LEU A 115 2.75 -6.45 -8.23
CA LEU A 115 2.17 -5.15 -7.89
C LEU A 115 2.48 -4.09 -8.97
N LYS A 116 3.75 -3.93 -9.36
CA LYS A 116 4.14 -3.00 -10.43
C LYS A 116 3.44 -3.31 -11.76
N SER A 117 3.32 -4.58 -12.13
CA SER A 117 2.63 -4.98 -13.36
C SER A 117 1.12 -4.71 -13.32
N ARG A 118 0.48 -4.80 -12.14
CA ARG A 118 -0.91 -4.41 -11.93
C ARG A 118 -1.08 -2.90 -12.08
N LEU A 119 -0.18 -2.11 -11.49
CA LEU A 119 -0.17 -0.65 -11.62
C LEU A 119 0.02 -0.21 -13.09
N ALA A 120 1.00 -0.76 -13.80
CA ALA A 120 1.31 -0.44 -15.20
C ALA A 120 0.17 -0.78 -16.19
N ARG A 121 -0.73 -1.69 -15.82
CA ARG A 121 -1.92 -1.97 -16.65
C ARG A 121 -2.91 -0.81 -16.66
N LYS A 122 -3.05 -0.09 -15.54
CA LYS A 122 -4.03 1.00 -15.37
C LYS A 122 -3.42 2.37 -15.57
N ILE A 123 -2.20 2.58 -15.09
CA ILE A 123 -1.48 3.85 -15.17
C ILE A 123 -0.59 3.83 -16.41
N LYS A 124 -0.64 4.90 -17.21
CA LYS A 124 0.21 5.05 -18.40
C LYS A 124 1.24 6.17 -18.26
N ASP A 125 1.12 6.99 -17.23
CA ASP A 125 2.08 8.02 -16.91
C ASP A 125 3.39 7.39 -16.40
N PRO A 126 4.52 7.59 -17.11
CA PRO A 126 5.80 6.99 -16.74
C PRO A 126 6.39 7.58 -15.45
N ASP A 127 6.07 8.84 -15.11
CA ASP A 127 6.60 9.49 -13.91
C ASP A 127 5.87 9.00 -12.66
N VAL A 128 4.55 8.77 -12.76
CA VAL A 128 3.77 8.12 -11.69
C VAL A 128 4.24 6.68 -11.47
N LEU A 129 4.48 5.93 -12.56
CA LEU A 129 4.98 4.56 -12.46
C LEU A 129 6.39 4.50 -11.87
N TRP A 130 7.27 5.44 -12.27
CA TRP A 130 8.59 5.58 -11.68
C TRP A 130 8.51 5.84 -10.17
N LEU A 131 7.69 6.79 -9.74
CA LEU A 131 7.56 7.13 -8.32
C LEU A 131 6.95 5.98 -7.50
N ALA A 132 5.91 5.33 -8.03
CA ALA A 132 5.30 4.16 -7.39
C ALA A 132 6.29 3.00 -7.27
N GLY A 133 7.02 2.71 -8.35
CA GLY A 133 8.08 1.70 -8.35
C GLY A 133 9.17 2.01 -7.33
N LEU A 134 9.65 3.27 -7.29
CA LEU A 134 10.66 3.71 -6.33
C LEU A 134 10.22 3.51 -4.88
N ILE A 135 8.96 3.82 -4.54
CA ILE A 135 8.42 3.60 -3.20
C ILE A 135 8.29 2.11 -2.87
N ILE A 136 7.86 1.29 -3.83
CA ILE A 136 7.77 -0.17 -3.66
C ILE A 136 9.15 -0.76 -3.41
N ASP A 137 10.14 -0.41 -4.25
CA ASP A 137 11.50 -0.93 -4.20
C ASP A 137 12.27 -0.53 -2.94
N ASN A 138 11.91 0.62 -2.34
CA ASN A 138 12.50 1.10 -1.08
C ASN A 138 11.67 0.71 0.15
N SER A 139 10.75 -0.25 0.02
CA SER A 139 10.05 -0.82 1.17
C SER A 139 11.04 -1.47 2.14
N ASN A 140 10.88 -1.24 3.44
CA ASN A 140 11.74 -1.89 4.43
C ASN A 140 11.45 -3.41 4.50
N PRO A 141 12.44 -4.22 4.90
CA PRO A 141 12.26 -5.66 5.05
C PRO A 141 11.05 -5.99 5.92
N GLN A 142 10.19 -6.87 5.42
CA GLN A 142 9.02 -7.38 6.14
C GLN A 142 9.31 -8.79 6.68
N GLU A 143 8.34 -9.37 7.39
CA GLU A 143 8.44 -10.76 7.81
C GLU A 143 8.53 -11.69 6.60
N ASP A 144 9.48 -12.63 6.62
CA ASP A 144 9.61 -13.61 5.56
C ASP A 144 8.31 -14.42 5.35
N VAL A 145 7.95 -14.54 4.08
CA VAL A 145 6.82 -15.35 3.63
C VAL A 145 7.28 -16.29 2.52
N THR A 146 7.64 -17.51 2.89
CA THR A 146 8.00 -18.55 1.93
C THR A 146 6.74 -19.20 1.37
N HIS A 147 6.31 -18.75 0.19
CA HIS A 147 5.26 -19.40 -0.59
C HIS A 147 5.85 -19.93 -1.90
N TYR A 148 5.65 -21.22 -2.14
CA TYR A 148 5.98 -21.87 -3.41
C TYR A 148 4.73 -21.91 -4.30
N PHE A 149 4.88 -21.44 -5.54
CA PHE A 149 3.89 -21.58 -6.59
C PHE A 149 4.30 -22.66 -7.59
N PRO A 150 3.35 -23.22 -8.37
CA PRO A 150 3.70 -24.18 -9.42
C PRO A 150 4.69 -23.58 -10.42
N GLY A 151 5.87 -24.21 -10.56
CA GLY A 151 6.98 -23.72 -11.40
C GLY A 151 8.15 -23.11 -10.63
N ASP A 152 8.02 -22.93 -9.31
CA ASP A 152 9.10 -22.45 -8.45
C ASP A 152 10.15 -23.55 -8.20
N ASP A 153 11.41 -23.14 -8.13
CA ASP A 153 12.49 -23.95 -7.56
C ASP A 153 12.65 -23.68 -6.05
N LEU A 154 13.66 -24.30 -5.44
CA LEU A 154 13.93 -24.19 -3.99
C LEU A 154 14.34 -22.77 -3.54
N LEU A 155 14.81 -21.92 -4.44
CA LEU A 155 15.34 -20.58 -4.13
C LEU A 155 14.40 -19.46 -4.57
N THR A 156 13.45 -19.74 -5.47
CA THR A 156 12.53 -18.77 -6.06
C THR A 156 11.81 -17.91 -5.00
N PRO A 157 11.33 -18.45 -3.86
CA PRO A 157 10.69 -17.61 -2.84
C PRO A 157 11.64 -16.67 -2.09
N LEU A 158 12.95 -16.95 -2.09
CA LEU A 158 13.98 -16.11 -1.48
C LEU A 158 14.45 -15.00 -2.43
N GLU A 159 14.33 -15.21 -3.75
CA GLU A 159 14.72 -14.25 -4.78
C GLU A 159 13.64 -13.20 -5.05
N ARG A 160 12.37 -13.48 -4.68
CA ARG A 160 11.27 -12.53 -4.85
C ARG A 160 11.32 -11.40 -3.85
N ALA A 161 11.40 -10.17 -4.35
CA ALA A 161 11.17 -8.98 -3.55
C ALA A 161 9.69 -8.91 -3.15
N CYS A 162 9.42 -9.12 -1.86
CA CYS A 162 8.09 -9.15 -1.28
C CYS A 162 7.99 -8.19 -0.10
N GLY A 163 6.78 -7.66 0.11
CA GLY A 163 6.42 -6.95 1.32
C GLY A 163 6.27 -5.45 1.13
N ILE A 164 5.17 -4.90 1.67
CA ILE A 164 4.92 -3.47 1.72
C ILE A 164 4.73 -3.04 3.20
N PRO A 165 5.29 -1.91 3.65
CA PRO A 165 5.24 -1.49 5.05
C PRO A 165 3.83 -1.19 5.55
N ILE A 166 3.43 -1.78 6.67
CA ILE A 166 2.18 -1.42 7.34
C ILE A 166 2.35 -0.07 8.05
N GLY A 167 1.45 0.89 7.80
CA GLY A 167 1.45 2.19 8.51
C GLY A 167 1.54 3.42 7.62
N ASN A 168 1.53 3.25 6.29
CA ASN A 168 1.54 4.35 5.32
C ASN A 168 0.29 4.30 4.43
N GLN A 169 -0.18 5.46 3.96
CA GLN A 169 -1.39 5.53 3.13
C GLN A 169 -1.22 4.80 1.80
N THR A 170 -0.05 4.92 1.16
CA THR A 170 0.30 4.19 -0.08
C THR A 170 0.17 2.69 0.10
N SER A 171 0.60 2.15 1.24
CA SER A 171 0.47 0.73 1.54
C SER A 171 -0.98 0.28 1.61
N GLN A 172 -1.84 1.06 2.28
CA GLN A 172 -3.27 0.77 2.36
C GLN A 172 -3.92 0.80 0.98
N PHE A 173 -3.54 1.77 0.15
CA PHE A 173 -4.02 1.89 -1.22
C PHE A 173 -3.55 0.73 -2.11
N PHE A 174 -2.26 0.38 -2.07
CA PHE A 174 -1.74 -0.77 -2.82
C PHE A 174 -2.41 -2.09 -2.40
N GLY A 175 -2.82 -2.20 -1.13
CA GLY A 175 -3.54 -3.37 -0.66
C GLY A 175 -4.96 -3.54 -1.22
N ILE A 176 -5.58 -2.48 -1.73
CA ILE A 176 -6.89 -2.55 -2.39
C ILE A 176 -6.79 -2.51 -3.91
N ALA A 177 -5.75 -1.85 -4.45
CA ALA A 177 -5.55 -1.60 -5.87
C ALA A 177 -4.65 -2.62 -6.60
N GLY A 178 -3.80 -3.35 -5.88
CA GLY A 178 -2.90 -4.39 -6.39
C GLY A 178 -3.59 -5.74 -6.58
#